data_AF-A0A968Z7E6-F1
#
_entry.id   AF-A0A968Z7E6-F1
#
_cell.length_a   1.000
_cell.length_b   1.000
_cell.length_c   1.000
_cell.angle_alpha   90.00
_cell.angle_beta   90.00
_cell.angle_gamma   90.00
#
_symmetry.space_group_name_H-M   'P 1'
#
loop_
_entity.id
_entity.type
_entity.pdbx_description
1 polymer ?
#
loop_
_entity_poly.entity_id
_entity_poly.type
_entity_poly.pdbx_seq_one_letter_code
_entity_poly.pdbx_strand_id
1 'polypeptide(L)'
;MSHLYCLDNLNKESLESFWHSRLLKDYPAQNLEKRQSIIRWLLGEDLEQFDRLTSRQLAIAEQMMDYRYRILQQRYLEVEPNRAYYNLVARLGALMMLYQQIRVWVASSQQRKKTLANLIQAAIEDMLKSDLYVKKQIDWIGKCTRDRDLRDALVLGCLEEYCMRPIRNQPAIADKIRYFLLSQSAHTTPIAIGQNGS
;
A
#
# COMPACT_ATOMS: atom_id res chain seq x y z
N MET A 1 -6.07 -21.63 10.57
CA MET A 1 -4.90 -22.46 10.91
C MET A 1 -3.69 -21.55 11.00
N SER A 2 -3.39 -21.12 12.22
CA SER A 2 -2.29 -20.23 12.54
C SER A 2 -1.03 -21.07 12.74
N HIS A 3 -0.14 -21.11 11.76
CA HIS A 3 1.20 -21.64 11.99
C HIS A 3 2.01 -20.57 12.72
N LEU A 4 1.98 -20.61 14.05
CA LEU A 4 3.12 -20.14 14.84
C LEU A 4 4.27 -21.10 14.51
N TYR A 5 5.17 -20.71 13.60
CA TYR A 5 6.48 -21.33 13.54
C TYR A 5 7.31 -20.76 14.68
N CYS A 6 7.69 -21.65 15.60
CA CYS A 6 8.75 -21.48 16.58
C CYS A 6 10.04 -21.19 15.80
N LEU A 7 10.56 -19.96 15.81
CA LEU A 7 11.76 -19.58 15.05
C LEU A 7 12.66 -18.71 15.93
N ASP A 8 13.43 -19.37 16.79
CA ASP A 8 14.35 -18.72 17.72
C ASP A 8 15.64 -18.19 17.06
N ASN A 9 15.85 -18.35 15.74
CA ASN A 9 16.99 -17.78 15.01
C ASN A 9 16.68 -17.65 13.51
N LEU A 10 15.95 -16.60 13.12
CA LEU A 10 15.80 -16.24 11.70
C LEU A 10 16.96 -15.33 11.26
N ASN A 11 17.74 -15.80 10.29
CA ASN A 11 18.67 -14.98 9.52
C ASN A 11 18.07 -14.69 8.12
N LYS A 12 18.70 -13.80 7.34
CA LYS A 12 18.31 -13.50 5.95
C LYS A 12 18.01 -14.74 5.11
N GLU A 13 18.89 -15.74 5.15
CA GLU A 13 18.79 -16.95 4.32
C GLU A 13 17.53 -17.76 4.65
N SER A 14 17.14 -17.82 5.93
CA SER A 14 15.92 -18.49 6.36
C SER A 14 14.65 -17.79 5.87
N LEU A 15 14.62 -16.45 5.85
CA LEU A 15 13.50 -15.67 5.33
C LEU A 15 13.37 -15.80 3.80
N GLU A 16 14.49 -15.73 3.09
CA GLU A 16 14.52 -15.89 1.65
C GLU A 16 14.03 -17.30 1.24
N SER A 17 14.50 -18.33 1.93
CA SER A 17 14.07 -19.72 1.72
C SER A 17 12.57 -19.92 2.03
N PHE A 18 12.08 -19.34 3.13
CA PHE A 18 10.66 -19.36 3.48
C PHE A 18 9.80 -18.77 2.36
N TRP A 19 10.13 -17.56 1.91
CA TRP A 19 9.37 -16.87 0.86
C TRP A 19 9.47 -17.58 -0.49
N HIS A 20 10.64 -18.15 -0.81
CA HIS A 20 10.80 -18.95 -2.01
C HIS A 20 9.90 -20.21 -1.99
N SER A 21 9.89 -20.96 -0.88
CA SER A 21 9.03 -22.13 -0.71
C SER A 21 7.55 -21.77 -0.84
N ARG A 22 7.14 -20.67 -0.20
CA ARG A 22 5.75 -20.20 -0.24
C ARG A 22 5.31 -19.76 -1.64
N LEU A 23 6.11 -18.93 -2.32
CA LEU A 23 5.79 -18.48 -3.68
C LEU A 23 5.77 -19.63 -4.68
N LEU A 24 6.64 -20.63 -4.52
CA LEU A 24 6.63 -21.82 -5.36
C LEU A 24 5.35 -22.64 -5.16
N LYS A 25 4.85 -22.73 -3.92
CA LYS A 25 3.59 -23.41 -3.59
C LYS A 25 2.37 -22.66 -4.14
N ASP A 26 2.34 -21.34 -3.98
CA ASP A 26 1.20 -20.51 -4.40
C ASP A 26 1.17 -20.34 -5.92
N TYR A 27 2.33 -20.25 -6.57
CA TYR A 27 2.48 -20.02 -8.01
C TYR A 27 3.57 -20.92 -8.62
N PRO A 28 3.29 -22.23 -8.81
CA PRO A 28 4.28 -23.19 -9.32
C PRO A 28 4.74 -22.87 -10.74
N ALA A 29 3.82 -22.39 -11.59
CA ALA A 29 4.09 -22.08 -13.00
C ALA A 29 4.74 -20.71 -13.23
N GLN A 30 4.88 -19.88 -12.19
CA GLN A 30 5.44 -18.53 -12.32
C GLN A 30 6.94 -18.58 -12.65
N ASN A 31 7.40 -17.63 -13.45
CA ASN A 31 8.81 -17.50 -13.79
C ASN A 31 9.65 -17.28 -12.50
N LEU A 32 10.81 -17.93 -12.43
CA LEU A 32 11.80 -17.75 -11.37
C LEU A 32 12.17 -16.27 -11.18
N GLU A 33 12.32 -15.51 -12.28
CA GLU A 33 12.64 -14.08 -12.21
C GLU A 33 11.53 -13.29 -11.49
N LYS A 34 10.25 -13.54 -11.82
CA LYS A 34 9.11 -12.90 -11.15
C LYS A 34 9.07 -13.23 -9.66
N ARG A 35 9.28 -14.49 -9.29
CA ARG A 35 9.35 -14.91 -7.88
C ARG A 35 10.47 -14.19 -7.15
N GLN A 36 11.69 -14.16 -7.71
CA GLN A 36 12.83 -13.46 -7.10
C GLN A 36 12.58 -11.97 -6.96
N SER A 37 11.95 -11.32 -7.95
CA SER A 37 11.54 -9.93 -7.87
C SER A 37 10.58 -9.66 -6.70
N ILE A 38 9.58 -10.53 -6.50
CA ILE A 38 8.63 -10.42 -5.38
C ILE A 38 9.35 -10.61 -4.05
N ILE A 39 10.25 -11.58 -3.94
CA ILE A 39 11.03 -11.83 -2.72
C ILE A 39 11.90 -10.62 -2.37
N ARG A 40 12.66 -10.08 -3.35
CA ARG A 40 13.47 -8.86 -3.15
C ARG A 40 12.63 -7.68 -2.72
N TRP A 41 11.43 -7.53 -3.28
CA TRP A 41 10.51 -6.48 -2.87
C TRP A 41 10.01 -6.66 -1.43
N LEU A 42 9.64 -7.87 -1.04
CA LEU A 42 9.17 -8.18 0.32
C LEU A 42 10.25 -7.94 1.38
N LEU A 43 11.49 -8.36 1.09
CA LEU A 43 12.62 -8.19 1.99
C LEU A 43 13.11 -6.74 2.06
N GLY A 44 12.91 -5.95 1.00
CA GLY A 44 13.31 -4.54 0.96
C GLY A 44 14.79 -4.33 0.61
N GLU A 45 15.22 -3.06 0.64
CA GLU A 45 16.55 -2.64 0.19
C GLU A 45 17.68 -3.01 1.17
N ASP A 46 17.42 -2.89 2.48
CA ASP A 46 18.42 -3.08 3.53
C ASP A 46 18.23 -4.44 4.22
N LEU A 47 18.89 -5.45 3.67
CA LEU A 47 18.83 -6.82 4.20
C LEU A 47 19.68 -7.00 5.46
N GLU A 48 20.70 -6.16 5.67
CA GLU A 48 21.55 -6.21 6.87
C GLU A 48 20.81 -5.71 8.10
N GLN A 49 19.70 -4.99 7.91
CA GLN A 49 18.84 -4.57 9.00
C GLN A 49 18.27 -5.77 9.78
N PHE A 50 17.99 -6.90 9.12
CA PHE A 50 17.38 -8.07 9.76
C PHE A 50 18.29 -8.69 10.82
N ASP A 51 19.60 -8.70 10.61
CA ASP A 51 20.57 -9.25 11.55
C ASP A 51 20.68 -8.42 12.84
N ARG A 52 20.14 -7.20 12.83
CA ARG A 52 20.13 -6.26 13.98
C ARG A 52 18.80 -6.22 14.72
N LEU A 53 17.78 -6.91 14.22
CA LEU A 53 16.44 -6.91 14.82
C LEU A 53 16.36 -7.91 15.98
N THR A 54 15.68 -7.50 17.05
CA THR A 54 15.26 -8.44 18.10
C THR A 54 14.21 -9.40 17.56
N SER A 55 14.03 -10.57 18.21
CA SER A 55 13.01 -11.55 17.82
C SER A 55 11.60 -10.96 17.72
N ARG A 56 11.27 -9.99 18.58
CA ARG A 56 9.98 -9.27 18.52
C ARG A 56 9.88 -8.39 17.27
N GLN A 57 10.94 -7.69 16.91
CA GLN A 57 10.94 -6.84 15.72
C GLN A 57 10.94 -7.68 14.44
N LEU A 58 11.60 -8.83 14.45
CA LEU A 58 11.53 -9.81 13.36
C LEU A 58 10.11 -10.31 13.15
N ALA A 59 9.42 -10.74 14.21
CA ALA A 59 8.03 -11.18 14.12
C ALA A 59 7.10 -10.07 13.57
N ILE A 60 7.34 -8.81 13.93
CA ILE A 60 6.60 -7.67 13.37
C ILE A 60 6.94 -7.51 11.87
N ALA A 61 8.22 -7.60 11.49
CA ALA A 61 8.64 -7.49 10.09
C ALA A 61 8.02 -8.59 9.23
N GLU A 62 8.01 -9.84 9.70
CA GLU A 62 7.35 -10.96 9.04
C GLU A 62 5.86 -10.74 8.84
N GLN A 63 5.16 -10.25 9.88
CA GLN A 63 3.74 -9.92 9.77
C GLN A 63 3.49 -8.84 8.71
N MET A 64 4.38 -7.84 8.62
CA MET A 64 4.29 -6.79 7.61
C MET A 64 4.57 -7.33 6.21
N MET A 65 5.54 -8.24 6.03
CA MET A 65 5.81 -8.91 4.75
C MET A 65 4.61 -9.76 4.33
N ASP A 66 4.06 -10.56 5.25
CA ASP A 66 2.88 -11.38 5.00
C ASP A 66 1.65 -10.55 4.65
N TYR A 67 1.46 -9.42 5.32
CA TYR A 67 0.42 -8.47 4.97
C TYR A 67 0.59 -7.89 3.56
N ARG A 68 1.79 -7.45 3.20
CA ARG A 68 2.10 -6.93 1.86
C ARG A 68 1.90 -7.98 0.77
N TYR A 69 2.36 -9.20 1.02
CA TYR A 69 2.18 -10.31 0.08
C TYR A 69 0.70 -10.63 -0.13
N ARG A 70 -0.10 -10.67 0.95
CA ARG A 70 -1.55 -10.89 0.84
C ARG A 70 -2.25 -9.79 0.04
N ILE A 71 -1.86 -8.53 0.21
CA ILE A 71 -2.37 -7.42 -0.61
C ILE A 71 -2.06 -7.67 -2.09
N LEU A 72 -0.78 -7.94 -2.40
CA LEU A 72 -0.31 -8.18 -3.77
C LEU A 72 -1.09 -9.33 -4.41
N GLN A 73 -1.14 -10.48 -3.74
CA GLN A 73 -1.77 -11.70 -4.22
C GLN A 73 -3.27 -11.52 -4.49
N GLN A 74 -3.98 -10.84 -3.59
CA GLN A 74 -5.44 -10.76 -3.67
C GLN A 74 -5.96 -9.75 -4.69
N ARG A 75 -5.18 -8.71 -5.00
CA ARG A 75 -5.70 -7.52 -5.69
C ARG A 75 -4.94 -7.08 -6.92
N TYR A 76 -3.67 -7.46 -7.05
CA TYR A 76 -2.77 -6.83 -8.03
C TYR A 76 -2.00 -7.83 -8.88
N LEU A 77 -1.62 -8.98 -8.33
CA LEU A 77 -0.89 -9.99 -9.08
C LEU A 77 -1.80 -10.60 -10.16
N GLU A 78 -1.34 -10.61 -11.41
CA GLU A 78 -2.08 -11.12 -12.58
C GLU A 78 -3.43 -10.43 -12.82
N VAL A 79 -3.58 -9.19 -12.33
CA VAL A 79 -4.76 -8.36 -12.55
C VAL A 79 -4.44 -7.29 -13.59
N GLU A 80 -5.31 -7.14 -14.59
CA GLU A 80 -5.21 -6.10 -15.62
C GLU A 80 -5.06 -4.68 -15.01
N PRO A 81 -4.17 -3.82 -15.55
CA PRO A 81 -3.80 -2.54 -14.92
C PRO A 81 -4.96 -1.64 -14.53
N ASN A 82 -5.98 -1.50 -15.40
CA ASN A 82 -7.15 -0.67 -15.11
C ASN A 82 -7.97 -1.23 -13.94
N ARG A 83 -8.08 -2.57 -13.86
CA ARG A 83 -8.79 -3.24 -12.76
C ARG A 83 -7.98 -3.19 -11.48
N ALA A 84 -6.66 -3.32 -11.56
CA ALA A 84 -5.74 -3.18 -10.45
C ALA A 84 -5.86 -1.76 -9.84
N TYR A 85 -5.84 -0.71 -10.66
CA TYR A 85 -6.04 0.66 -10.18
C TYR A 85 -7.43 0.88 -9.56
N TYR A 86 -8.49 0.35 -10.18
CA TYR A 86 -9.83 0.38 -9.62
C TYR A 86 -9.91 -0.29 -8.23
N ASN A 87 -9.24 -1.44 -8.05
CA ASN A 87 -9.17 -2.13 -6.78
C ASN A 87 -8.57 -1.23 -5.68
N LEU A 88 -7.51 -0.49 -5.99
CA LEU A 88 -6.89 0.46 -5.06
C LEU A 88 -7.87 1.56 -4.66
N VAL A 89 -8.47 2.25 -5.64
CA VAL A 89 -9.41 3.35 -5.37
C VAL A 89 -10.62 2.86 -4.56
N ALA A 90 -11.19 1.72 -4.93
CA ALA A 90 -12.31 1.11 -4.21
C ALA A 90 -11.93 0.77 -2.77
N ARG A 91 -10.72 0.23 -2.55
CA ARG A 91 -10.23 -0.16 -1.22
C ARG A 91 -10.02 1.05 -0.32
N LEU A 92 -9.42 2.13 -0.84
CA LEU A 92 -9.24 3.37 -0.09
C LEU A 92 -10.59 4.06 0.16
N GLY A 93 -11.51 4.01 -0.79
CA GLY A 93 -12.88 4.49 -0.60
C GLY A 93 -13.58 3.78 0.56
N ALA A 94 -13.51 2.45 0.59
CA ALA A 94 -14.07 1.64 1.69
C ALA A 94 -13.44 1.99 3.05
N LEU A 95 -12.13 2.24 3.08
CA LEU A 95 -11.43 2.67 4.30
C LEU A 95 -11.93 4.03 4.79
N MET A 96 -12.14 4.98 3.87
CA MET A 96 -12.66 6.31 4.20
C MET A 96 -14.12 6.25 4.72
N MET A 97 -14.90 5.28 4.26
CA MET A 97 -16.28 5.07 4.74
C MET A 97 -16.38 4.58 6.20
N LEU A 98 -15.27 4.18 6.82
CA LEU A 98 -15.23 3.89 8.26
C LEU A 98 -15.39 5.15 9.11
N TYR A 99 -15.08 6.33 8.56
CA TYR A 99 -15.25 7.61 9.23
C TYR A 99 -16.69 8.10 9.10
N GLN A 100 -17.40 8.22 10.23
CA GLN A 100 -18.82 8.57 10.24
C GLN A 100 -19.12 9.89 9.51
N GLN A 101 -18.28 10.91 9.67
CA GLN A 101 -18.46 12.21 9.02
C GLN A 101 -18.38 12.10 7.49
N ILE A 102 -17.41 11.33 6.98
CA ILE A 102 -17.27 11.06 5.54
C ILE A 102 -18.47 10.24 5.05
N ARG A 103 -18.84 9.19 5.78
CA ARG A 103 -19.98 8.34 5.43
C ARG A 103 -21.28 9.13 5.32
N VAL A 104 -21.58 9.98 6.28
CA VAL A 104 -22.77 10.86 6.28
C VAL A 104 -22.71 11.85 5.12
N TRP A 105 -21.55 12.48 4.89
CA TRP A 105 -21.37 13.41 3.78
C TRP A 105 -21.60 12.71 2.42
N VAL A 106 -20.98 11.55 2.19
CA VAL A 106 -21.08 10.79 0.94
C VAL A 106 -22.50 10.26 0.69
N ALA A 107 -23.20 9.81 1.74
CA ALA A 107 -24.53 9.21 1.60
C ALA A 107 -25.59 10.20 1.06
N SER A 108 -25.35 11.51 1.18
CA SER A 108 -26.34 12.50 0.78
C SER A 108 -26.48 12.70 -0.73
N SER A 109 -25.49 12.32 -1.56
CA SER A 109 -25.63 12.43 -3.02
C SER A 109 -24.66 11.56 -3.82
N GLN A 110 -25.08 11.15 -5.02
CA GLN A 110 -24.22 10.46 -5.99
C GLN A 110 -23.03 11.32 -6.43
N GLN A 111 -23.22 12.64 -6.48
CA GLN A 111 -22.14 13.57 -6.82
C GLN A 111 -21.02 13.51 -5.78
N ARG A 112 -21.34 13.43 -4.48
CA ARG A 112 -20.32 13.33 -3.42
C ARG A 112 -19.54 12.01 -3.46
N LYS A 113 -20.17 10.91 -3.89
CA LYS A 113 -19.44 9.65 -4.17
C LYS A 113 -18.40 9.84 -5.28
N LYS A 114 -18.77 10.47 -6.39
CA LYS A 114 -17.83 10.80 -7.48
C LYS A 114 -16.71 11.73 -6.99
N THR A 115 -17.05 12.75 -6.21
CA THR A 115 -16.06 13.65 -5.61
C THR A 115 -15.07 12.91 -4.72
N LEU A 116 -15.51 11.97 -3.87
CA LEU A 116 -14.60 11.18 -3.04
C LEU A 116 -13.63 10.35 -3.89
N ALA A 117 -14.12 9.66 -4.92
CA ALA A 117 -13.26 8.89 -5.82
C ALA A 117 -12.21 9.78 -6.50
N ASN A 118 -12.62 10.96 -6.98
CA ASN A 118 -11.72 11.94 -7.60
C ASN A 118 -10.66 12.45 -6.60
N LEU A 119 -11.05 12.71 -5.34
CA LEU A 119 -10.11 13.13 -4.30
C LEU A 119 -9.08 12.04 -3.97
N ILE A 120 -9.52 10.78 -3.90
CA ILE A 120 -8.62 9.64 -3.69
C ILE A 120 -7.65 9.52 -4.86
N GLN A 121 -8.14 9.57 -6.11
CA GLN A 121 -7.30 9.53 -7.29
C GLN A 121 -6.26 10.66 -7.28
N ALA A 122 -6.69 11.90 -7.02
CA ALA A 122 -5.79 13.04 -7.01
C ALA A 122 -4.74 12.95 -5.89
N ALA A 123 -5.11 12.44 -4.71
CA ALA A 123 -4.16 12.20 -3.63
C ALA A 123 -3.15 11.10 -3.97
N ILE A 124 -3.57 10.04 -4.67
CA ILE A 124 -2.65 9.00 -5.18
C ILE A 124 -1.67 9.61 -6.19
N GLU A 125 -2.16 10.39 -7.14
CA GLU A 125 -1.33 11.06 -8.15
C GLU A 125 -0.33 12.03 -7.52
N ASP A 126 -0.74 12.80 -6.51
CA ASP A 126 0.17 13.65 -5.75
C ASP A 126 1.23 12.82 -5.01
N MET A 127 0.84 11.75 -4.30
CA MET A 127 1.79 10.86 -3.62
C MET A 127 2.83 10.28 -4.58
N LEU A 128 2.40 9.83 -5.76
CA LEU A 128 3.31 9.33 -6.80
C LEU A 128 4.30 10.41 -7.27
N LYS A 129 3.89 11.68 -7.29
CA LYS A 129 4.69 12.82 -7.78
C LYS A 129 5.59 13.43 -6.71
N SER A 130 5.19 13.48 -5.45
CA SER A 130 5.80 14.34 -4.44
C SER A 130 6.23 13.59 -3.16
N ASP A 131 5.64 12.43 -2.85
CA ASP A 131 5.93 11.74 -1.60
C ASP A 131 7.29 11.02 -1.62
N LEU A 132 8.19 11.41 -0.71
CA LEU A 132 9.56 10.87 -0.65
C LEU A 132 9.59 9.38 -0.31
N TYR A 133 8.69 8.90 0.53
CA TYR A 133 8.63 7.48 0.87
C TYR A 133 8.16 6.68 -0.33
N VAL A 134 7.10 7.12 -1.01
CA VAL A 134 6.57 6.46 -2.22
C VAL A 134 7.63 6.45 -3.32
N LYS A 135 8.34 7.55 -3.56
CA LYS A 135 9.45 7.61 -4.53
C LYS A 135 10.54 6.60 -4.22
N LYS A 136 11.00 6.53 -2.97
CA LYS A 136 12.01 5.55 -2.55
C LYS A 136 11.53 4.11 -2.80
N GLN A 137 10.25 3.82 -2.53
CA GLN A 137 9.69 2.49 -2.82
C GLN A 137 9.62 2.21 -4.33
N ILE A 138 9.24 3.18 -5.16
CA ILE A 138 9.21 3.04 -6.63
C ILE A 138 10.61 2.79 -7.17
N ASP A 139 11.62 3.51 -6.68
CA ASP A 139 13.01 3.33 -7.08
C ASP A 139 13.53 1.93 -6.71
N TRP A 140 13.20 1.45 -5.51
CA TRP A 140 13.54 0.10 -5.08
C TRP A 140 12.83 -0.97 -5.94
N ILE A 141 11.54 -0.79 -6.20
CA ILE A 141 10.74 -1.68 -7.06
C ILE A 141 11.34 -1.73 -8.48
N GLY A 142 11.82 -0.60 -9.01
CA GLY A 142 12.52 -0.53 -10.30
C GLY A 142 13.82 -1.32 -10.34
N LYS A 143 14.50 -1.50 -9.20
CA LYS A 143 15.66 -2.39 -9.07
C LYS A 143 15.26 -3.87 -8.92
N CYS A 144 14.05 -4.15 -8.45
CA CYS A 144 13.56 -5.51 -8.21
C CYS A 144 13.16 -6.24 -9.50
N THR A 145 12.59 -5.55 -10.49
CA THR A 145 12.07 -6.18 -11.72
C THR A 145 12.14 -5.26 -12.94
N ARG A 146 12.28 -5.87 -14.13
CA ARG A 146 12.13 -5.21 -15.43
C ARG A 146 10.75 -5.43 -16.06
N ASP A 147 9.96 -6.37 -15.52
CA ASP A 147 8.61 -6.65 -15.98
C ASP A 147 7.69 -5.49 -15.57
N ARG A 148 7.06 -4.84 -16.56
CA ARG A 148 6.20 -3.68 -16.34
C ARG A 148 4.95 -4.01 -15.53
N ASP A 149 4.30 -5.13 -15.82
CA ASP A 149 3.03 -5.49 -15.19
C ASP A 149 3.26 -5.87 -13.73
N LEU A 150 4.36 -6.59 -13.45
CA LEU A 150 4.76 -6.87 -12.08
C LEU A 150 5.15 -5.58 -11.36
N ARG A 151 5.91 -4.69 -11.99
CA ARG A 151 6.30 -3.41 -11.40
C ARG A 151 5.09 -2.59 -10.97
N ASP A 152 4.09 -2.47 -11.84
CA ASP A 152 2.87 -1.71 -11.57
C ASP A 152 2.07 -2.36 -10.42
N ALA A 153 1.97 -3.69 -10.38
CA ALA A 153 1.35 -4.42 -9.28
C ALA A 153 2.05 -4.20 -7.93
N LEU A 154 3.39 -4.19 -7.91
CA LEU A 154 4.18 -3.92 -6.70
C LEU A 154 3.98 -2.49 -6.19
N VAL A 155 3.93 -1.50 -7.10
CA VAL A 155 3.68 -0.10 -6.73
C VAL A 155 2.29 0.07 -6.12
N LEU A 156 1.27 -0.54 -6.71
CA LEU A 156 -0.10 -0.50 -6.18
C LEU A 156 -0.19 -1.18 -4.80
N GLY A 157 0.47 -2.33 -4.62
CA GLY A 157 0.58 -3.00 -3.33
C GLY A 157 1.24 -2.13 -2.25
N CYS A 158 2.33 -1.43 -2.60
CA CYS A 158 2.99 -0.47 -1.72
C CYS A 158 2.10 0.70 -1.33
N LEU A 159 1.38 1.29 -2.30
CA LEU A 159 0.47 2.40 -2.05
C LEU A 159 -0.66 1.98 -1.12
N GLU A 160 -1.27 0.81 -1.34
CA GLU A 160 -2.33 0.31 -0.48
C GLU A 160 -1.84 0.11 0.95
N GLU A 161 -0.70 -0.57 1.13
CA GLU A 161 -0.12 -0.81 2.45
C GLU A 161 0.17 0.53 3.16
N TYR A 162 0.81 1.46 2.46
CA TYR A 162 1.18 2.77 3.00
C TYR A 162 -0.05 3.55 3.45
N CYS A 163 -1.09 3.58 2.61
CA CYS A 163 -2.34 4.28 2.89
C CYS A 163 -3.10 3.73 4.09
N MET A 164 -2.92 2.44 4.42
CA MET A 164 -3.58 1.79 5.55
C MET A 164 -2.84 1.95 6.88
N ARG A 165 -1.58 2.42 6.85
CA ARG A 165 -0.81 2.57 8.09
C ARG A 165 -1.47 3.60 9.00
N PRO A 166 -1.59 3.31 10.31
CA PRO A 166 -2.12 4.27 11.26
C PRO A 166 -1.11 5.40 11.50
N ILE A 167 -1.51 6.63 11.22
CA ILE A 167 -0.84 7.89 11.58
C ILE A 167 -1.80 8.64 12.50
N ARG A 168 -1.41 8.88 13.76
CA ARG A 168 -2.24 9.58 14.76
C ARG A 168 -3.67 9.01 14.89
N ASN A 169 -3.79 7.68 14.93
CA ASN A 169 -5.05 6.92 14.96
C ASN A 169 -5.95 7.06 13.71
N GLN A 170 -5.44 7.60 12.60
CA GLN A 170 -6.13 7.67 11.30
C GLN A 170 -5.29 6.97 10.22
N PRO A 171 -5.86 6.42 9.13
CA PRO A 171 -5.07 5.85 8.05
C PRO A 171 -4.32 6.98 7.33
N ALA A 172 -3.09 6.72 6.90
CA ALA A 172 -2.24 7.72 6.25
C ALA A 172 -2.93 8.44 5.09
N ILE A 173 -3.82 7.76 4.34
CA ILE A 173 -4.58 8.38 3.24
C ILE A 173 -5.44 9.58 3.68
N ALA A 174 -5.98 9.57 4.91
CA ALA A 174 -6.79 10.67 5.41
C ALA A 174 -5.95 11.95 5.60
N ASP A 175 -4.76 11.79 6.17
CA ASP A 175 -3.81 12.89 6.32
C ASP A 175 -3.29 13.39 4.95
N LYS A 176 -3.09 12.48 3.99
CA LYS A 176 -2.67 12.84 2.61
C LYS A 176 -3.73 13.62 1.87
N ILE A 177 -4.99 13.20 1.93
CA ILE A 177 -6.10 13.96 1.34
C ILE A 177 -6.22 15.34 2.00
N ARG A 178 -6.08 15.42 3.34
CA ARG A 178 -6.08 16.72 4.04
C ARG A 178 -4.96 17.62 3.55
N TYR A 179 -3.74 17.11 3.45
CA TYR A 179 -2.59 17.86 2.95
C TYR A 179 -2.79 18.33 1.51
N PHE A 180 -3.30 17.46 0.63
CA PHE A 180 -3.63 17.78 -0.75
C PHE A 180 -4.68 18.90 -0.86
N LEU A 181 -5.74 18.85 -0.05
CA LEU A 181 -6.75 19.92 -0.02
C LEU A 181 -6.16 21.26 0.46
N LEU A 182 -5.29 21.22 1.48
CA LEU A 182 -4.62 22.41 1.99
C LEU A 182 -3.68 23.02 0.94
N SER A 183 -2.88 22.22 0.25
CA SER A 183 -1.99 22.71 -0.81
C SER A 183 -2.78 23.31 -1.98
N GLN A 184 -3.90 22.69 -2.39
CA GLN A 184 -4.77 23.26 -3.43
C GLN A 184 -5.43 24.58 -3.01
N SER A 185 -5.81 24.72 -1.74
CA SER A 185 -6.35 25.97 -1.19
C SER A 185 -5.29 27.05 -0.94
N ALA A 186 -4.01 26.69 -0.86
CA ALA A 186 -2.92 27.67 -0.84
C ALA A 186 -2.66 28.26 -2.24
N HIS A 187 -3.01 27.52 -3.30
CA HIS A 187 -2.91 27.97 -4.70
C HIS A 187 -4.20 28.58 -5.24
N THR A 188 -5.32 28.43 -4.52
CA THR A 188 -6.63 28.95 -4.92
C THR A 188 -7.26 29.64 -3.71
N THR A 189 -7.53 30.94 -3.82
CA THR A 189 -8.32 31.72 -2.84
C THR A 189 -9.48 30.92 -2.26
N PRO A 190 -9.80 31.11 -0.96
CA PRO A 190 -10.53 30.14 -0.16
C PRO A 190 -11.90 29.81 -0.76
N ILE A 191 -12.14 28.54 -1.03
CA ILE A 191 -13.48 28.02 -1.28
C ILE A 191 -14.25 28.17 0.04
N ALA A 192 -15.21 29.08 0.07
CA ALA A 192 -16.12 29.27 1.18
C ALA A 192 -16.85 27.95 1.46
N ILE A 193 -16.43 27.24 2.50
CA ILE A 193 -17.26 26.24 3.16
C ILE A 193 -18.30 27.05 3.93
N GLY A 194 -19.49 27.17 3.35
CA GLY A 194 -20.62 27.89 3.94
C GLY A 194 -20.86 27.45 5.38
N GLN A 195 -20.52 28.34 6.31
CA GLN A 195 -21.06 28.33 7.66
C GLN A 195 -22.53 28.74 7.55
N ASN A 196 -23.44 27.79 7.73
CA ASN A 196 -24.84 28.08 8.00
C ASN A 196 -25.19 27.45 9.35
N GLY A 197 -25.60 28.30 10.29
CA GLY A 197 -26.43 27.94 11.43
C GLY A 197 -25.77 28.08 12.80
N SER A 198 -25.79 29.27 13.38
CA SER A 198 -26.86 29.72 14.28
C SER A 198 -26.73 31.21 14.57
#